data_AF-A0A947HRG8-F1
#
_entry.id   AF-A0A947HRG8-F1
#
_cell.length_a   1.000
_cell.length_b   1.000
_cell.length_c   1.000
_cell.angle_alpha   90.00
_cell.angle_beta   90.00
_cell.angle_gamma   90.00
#
_symmetry.space_group_name_H-M   'P 1'
#
loop_
_entity.id
_entity.type
_entity.pdbx_description
1 polymer ?
#
loop_
_entity_poly.entity_id
_entity_poly.type
_entity_poly.pdbx_seq_one_letter_code
_entity_poly.pdbx_strand_id
1 'polypeptide(L)'
;MRSRRLHVIASFALAAFAMSCSSARRGSKSNNDASSSDGVDGSDAVDVADIGQLDTTDGSDAADSTDAVDATDAVDATDGVDATDATDAVDGMDATDLADAADATDALDAADAIDATDGTDGLDGQDGTDGPLPPTLTTISELQSSSSSTDCTSQSALVASPSVRVDGAVVVGPKFQLYAGDPGDPENTPLDGYYLAQGGAGANHGLLLAVPTTLGVSLAVGQSVSVEGEHVEYYCLSEIRASKVTPMGNGIVPNPLLVDPLTLSQTPEPYEGSLLRLDDLMVTSVTATEVQLSGGIRVQWKHYPFVWQPTVGQTVESVVGFLDYQYGKYLLQPRGLSDIVLGDVTDPALKSVFEIQNDPTSLSCEKPSGPLVTQPGVKVNGTVISPLHEASKTLDGVWLNDETPGQKTGLYVVFPKTLGITPKVGDVATFEGTVKEFYCLTELEATSMTVTGTGPLPTPDYATPSDITIVGGEYWEGHYVTMSGLTVVSNANYAQYGEIEVDGGLLIDGSDLSVPLPFVPGDSLSVTGVVTYAFSAWRVVPFYPADVVLE
;
A
#
# COMPACT_ATOMS: atom_id res chain seq x y z
N MET A 1 -10.46 61.96 42.26
CA MET A 1 -9.83 61.61 43.56
C MET A 1 -10.36 60.25 44.04
N ARG A 2 -9.77 59.66 45.08
CA ARG A 2 -9.99 58.26 45.50
C ARG A 2 -11.48 57.86 45.68
N SER A 3 -11.91 56.81 45.00
CA SER A 3 -12.97 55.92 45.49
C SER A 3 -12.31 54.75 46.26
N ARG A 4 -12.96 54.22 47.31
CA ARG A 4 -12.48 53.05 48.06
C ARG A 4 -13.61 52.26 48.71
N ARG A 5 -13.59 50.94 48.44
CA ARG A 5 -14.16 49.84 49.24
C ARG A 5 -15.67 49.83 49.50
N LEU A 6 -16.33 48.83 48.93
CA LEU A 6 -17.41 48.11 49.61
C LEU A 6 -16.85 46.76 50.14
N HIS A 7 -17.52 46.18 51.13
CA HIS A 7 -17.19 44.92 51.81
C HIS A 7 -18.49 44.35 52.44
N VAL A 8 -18.42 43.16 53.05
CA VAL A 8 -19.54 42.35 53.62
C VAL A 8 -20.33 41.64 52.49
N ILE A 9 -20.35 40.31 52.33
CA ILE A 9 -20.36 39.11 53.21
C ILE A 9 -21.76 38.67 53.65
N ALA A 10 -22.24 37.60 53.01
CA ALA A 10 -23.16 36.58 53.53
C ALA A 10 -23.17 35.41 52.53
N SER A 11 -23.38 34.14 52.86
CA SER A 11 -23.15 33.28 54.04
C SER A 11 -23.85 31.95 53.73
N PHE A 12 -23.38 30.82 54.28
CA PHE A 12 -23.89 29.47 53.98
C PHE A 12 -25.35 29.24 54.41
N ALA A 13 -26.03 28.32 53.71
CA ALA A 13 -27.05 27.45 54.30
C ALA A 13 -27.01 26.06 53.64
N LEU A 14 -26.79 25.02 54.45
CA LEU A 14 -26.89 23.60 54.08
C LEU A 14 -28.07 23.01 54.88
N ALA A 15 -28.91 22.18 54.26
CA ALA A 15 -29.98 21.47 54.96
C ALA A 15 -30.24 20.09 54.34
N ALA A 16 -30.27 19.06 55.18
CA ALA A 16 -30.70 17.72 54.85
C ALA A 16 -31.37 17.08 56.08
N PHE A 17 -32.45 16.33 55.89
CA PHE A 17 -32.87 15.28 56.82
C PHE A 17 -33.78 14.25 56.12
N ALA A 18 -34.02 13.10 56.78
CA ALA A 18 -34.56 11.88 56.18
C ALA A 18 -35.78 11.31 56.97
N MET A 19 -35.90 9.96 57.03
CA MET A 19 -36.77 9.14 57.93
C MET A 19 -38.18 8.76 57.38
N SER A 20 -38.76 7.55 57.53
CA SER A 20 -38.27 6.17 57.83
C SER A 20 -39.41 5.12 57.74
N CYS A 21 -39.05 3.82 57.59
CA CYS A 21 -39.89 2.62 57.83
C CYS A 21 -41.12 2.37 56.89
N SER A 22 -41.71 1.17 56.80
CA SER A 22 -41.59 -0.07 57.61
C SER A 22 -41.73 -1.37 56.76
N SER A 23 -41.74 -2.55 57.40
CA SER A 23 -41.72 -3.88 56.74
C SER A 23 -42.99 -4.73 56.96
N ALA A 24 -43.36 -5.55 55.97
CA ALA A 24 -44.34 -6.64 56.10
C ALA A 24 -44.14 -7.78 55.06
N ARG A 25 -44.41 -9.03 55.46
CA ARG A 25 -44.55 -10.22 54.59
C ARG A 25 -45.92 -10.86 54.80
N ARG A 26 -46.62 -11.22 53.71
CA ARG A 26 -47.58 -12.36 53.56
C ARG A 26 -48.15 -12.36 52.13
N GLY A 27 -48.82 -13.43 51.72
CA GLY A 27 -49.55 -13.54 50.45
C GLY A 27 -50.55 -14.70 50.49
N SER A 28 -51.40 -14.82 49.45
CA SER A 28 -52.10 -16.05 48.97
C SER A 28 -53.43 -15.76 48.25
N LYS A 29 -53.48 -16.15 46.96
CA LYS A 29 -54.57 -16.86 46.23
C LYS A 29 -56.03 -16.36 46.19
N SER A 30 -56.44 -16.01 44.95
CA SER A 30 -57.61 -16.53 44.20
C SER A 30 -57.31 -16.37 42.68
N ASN A 31 -57.57 -17.26 41.69
CA ASN A 31 -58.37 -18.49 41.48
C ASN A 31 -59.78 -18.33 40.85
N ASN A 32 -60.12 -19.33 40.00
CA ASN A 32 -61.39 -19.64 39.28
C ASN A 32 -61.72 -18.81 38.01
N ASP A 33 -62.12 -19.41 36.87
CA ASP A 33 -62.09 -20.84 36.46
C ASP A 33 -62.29 -21.08 34.93
N ALA A 34 -62.09 -22.33 34.50
CA ALA A 34 -62.43 -22.95 33.19
C ALA A 34 -61.55 -22.56 31.96
N SER A 35 -61.23 -23.44 30.99
CA SER A 35 -61.32 -24.92 30.83
C SER A 35 -60.68 -25.31 29.47
N SER A 36 -60.15 -26.51 29.18
CA SER A 36 -59.70 -27.70 29.95
C SER A 36 -59.07 -28.72 28.96
N SER A 37 -58.50 -29.83 29.47
CA SER A 37 -58.36 -31.17 28.82
C SER A 37 -57.58 -31.33 27.50
N ASP A 38 -56.77 -32.36 27.26
CA ASP A 38 -56.22 -33.48 28.09
C ASP A 38 -54.98 -34.05 27.36
N GLY A 39 -54.25 -35.01 27.95
CA GLY A 39 -53.15 -35.73 27.27
C GLY A 39 -52.85 -37.11 27.88
N VAL A 40 -52.25 -38.01 27.08
CA VAL A 40 -51.70 -39.31 27.52
C VAL A 40 -50.63 -39.82 26.53
N ASP A 41 -49.45 -40.09 27.06
CA ASP A 41 -48.74 -41.37 27.09
C ASP A 41 -48.92 -42.38 25.92
N GLY A 42 -47.83 -42.62 25.19
CA GLY A 42 -47.23 -43.97 25.13
C GLY A 42 -47.55 -44.95 23.98
N SER A 43 -46.45 -45.56 23.48
CA SER A 43 -46.32 -46.92 22.92
C SER A 43 -46.74 -47.26 21.47
N ASP A 44 -45.89 -48.14 20.93
CA ASP A 44 -46.07 -49.19 19.92
C ASP A 44 -46.26 -48.90 18.42
N ALA A 45 -45.34 -49.53 17.70
CA ALA A 45 -45.02 -49.46 16.28
C ALA A 45 -46.00 -50.21 15.36
N VAL A 46 -45.85 -49.98 14.05
CA VAL A 46 -46.41 -50.85 13.00
C VAL A 46 -45.34 -51.12 11.94
N ASP A 47 -44.86 -52.37 11.92
CA ASP A 47 -44.08 -53.04 10.86
C ASP A 47 -45.04 -53.41 9.68
N VAL A 48 -44.71 -53.74 8.43
CA VAL A 48 -43.55 -54.33 7.70
C VAL A 48 -43.66 -53.85 6.21
N ALA A 49 -42.73 -53.97 5.25
CA ALA A 49 -41.41 -54.62 5.14
C ALA A 49 -40.63 -54.01 3.93
N ASP A 50 -39.33 -54.35 3.80
CA ASP A 50 -38.55 -54.54 2.54
C ASP A 50 -38.43 -53.37 1.52
N ILE A 51 -37.29 -53.05 0.88
CA ILE A 51 -36.08 -53.84 0.51
C ILE A 51 -34.83 -52.94 0.58
N GLY A 52 -33.63 -53.50 0.84
CA GLY A 52 -32.39 -53.00 0.20
C GLY A 52 -31.21 -52.57 1.06
N GLN A 53 -30.54 -53.54 1.71
CA GLN A 53 -29.23 -53.38 2.38
C GLN A 53 -28.08 -53.08 1.40
N LEU A 54 -27.12 -52.22 1.81
CA LEU A 54 -25.65 -52.25 1.60
C LEU A 54 -25.06 -50.90 2.09
N ASP A 55 -24.63 -50.71 3.35
CA ASP A 55 -23.52 -51.31 4.12
C ASP A 55 -22.26 -50.43 4.13
N THR A 56 -21.71 -50.19 5.33
CA THR A 56 -20.58 -49.30 5.63
C THR A 56 -19.89 -49.73 6.93
N THR A 57 -18.61 -50.06 6.87
CA THR A 57 -17.74 -50.39 8.03
C THR A 57 -16.37 -49.72 7.80
N ASP A 58 -15.94 -48.81 8.66
CA ASP A 58 -15.02 -49.03 9.80
C ASP A 58 -13.53 -49.11 9.40
N GLY A 59 -12.56 -48.65 10.18
CA GLY A 59 -12.61 -47.98 11.50
C GLY A 59 -11.51 -48.51 12.44
N SER A 60 -10.83 -47.62 13.19
CA SER A 60 -9.69 -47.92 14.09
C SER A 60 -8.41 -48.46 13.38
N ASP A 61 -7.20 -48.41 13.95
CA ASP A 61 -6.75 -48.18 15.34
C ASP A 61 -5.52 -47.23 15.44
N ALA A 62 -5.06 -46.93 16.66
CA ALA A 62 -3.87 -46.10 16.94
C ALA A 62 -3.02 -46.61 18.12
N ALA A 63 -1.80 -46.06 18.28
CA ALA A 63 -0.70 -46.51 19.17
C ALA A 63 0.02 -47.79 18.68
N ASP A 64 1.31 -48.02 18.93
CA ASP A 64 2.16 -47.54 20.03
C ASP A 64 3.58 -47.10 19.57
N SER A 65 4.53 -46.93 20.50
CA SER A 65 5.76 -46.14 20.35
C SER A 65 7.10 -46.90 20.55
N THR A 66 8.20 -46.21 20.20
CA THR A 66 9.63 -46.50 20.48
C THR A 66 10.26 -47.78 19.93
N ASP A 67 11.33 -47.62 19.13
CA ASP A 67 12.69 -47.93 19.62
C ASP A 67 13.76 -47.12 18.85
N ALA A 68 14.97 -46.95 19.41
CA ALA A 68 16.01 -46.10 18.79
C ALA A 68 17.47 -46.53 19.09
N VAL A 69 18.07 -47.25 18.14
CA VAL A 69 19.51 -47.54 17.98
C VAL A 69 19.73 -47.99 16.52
N ASP A 70 20.89 -47.85 15.87
CA ASP A 70 22.20 -47.36 16.34
C ASP A 70 22.89 -46.55 15.22
N ALA A 71 24.00 -45.86 15.51
CA ALA A 71 24.76 -45.08 14.52
C ALA A 71 26.27 -45.41 14.56
N THR A 72 26.80 -45.95 13.45
CA THR A 72 28.25 -46.19 13.29
C THR A 72 28.73 -45.89 11.86
N ASP A 73 29.50 -44.80 11.76
CA ASP A 73 30.71 -44.59 10.94
C ASP A 73 30.75 -44.87 9.42
N ALA A 74 31.48 -43.99 8.74
CA ALA A 74 31.82 -44.08 7.31
C ALA A 74 33.10 -44.89 7.06
N VAL A 75 33.44 -45.13 5.79
CA VAL A 75 34.79 -44.87 5.25
C VAL A 75 34.79 -44.91 3.71
N ASP A 76 35.51 -43.94 3.13
CA ASP A 76 36.09 -43.78 1.79
C ASP A 76 35.38 -44.23 0.50
N ALA A 77 35.50 -43.36 -0.51
CA ALA A 77 35.35 -43.70 -1.91
C ALA A 77 36.58 -44.47 -2.44
N THR A 78 36.41 -45.22 -3.52
CA THR A 78 37.50 -45.76 -4.34
C THR A 78 37.25 -45.46 -5.82
N ASP A 79 38.34 -45.29 -6.56
CA ASP A 79 38.36 -44.70 -7.90
C ASP A 79 37.62 -45.50 -8.99
N GLY A 80 37.37 -44.83 -10.12
CA GLY A 80 36.68 -45.39 -11.27
C GLY A 80 37.46 -46.50 -12.00
N VAL A 81 36.76 -47.18 -12.91
CA VAL A 81 37.29 -48.21 -13.79
C VAL A 81 37.03 -47.80 -15.24
N ASP A 82 38.00 -48.08 -16.13
CA ASP A 82 38.06 -47.55 -17.50
C ASP A 82 36.84 -47.87 -18.39
N ALA A 83 36.64 -46.99 -19.37
CA ALA A 83 35.76 -47.26 -20.50
C ALA A 83 36.29 -48.42 -21.36
N THR A 84 35.37 -49.21 -21.93
CA THR A 84 35.68 -50.26 -22.91
C THR A 84 35.12 -49.90 -24.28
N ASP A 85 35.81 -50.34 -25.34
CA ASP A 85 35.68 -49.81 -26.69
C ASP A 85 34.30 -49.95 -27.34
N ALA A 86 34.07 -49.07 -28.33
CA ALA A 86 32.87 -49.06 -29.17
C ALA A 86 32.88 -50.15 -30.24
N THR A 87 31.69 -50.49 -30.76
CA THR A 87 31.51 -51.27 -31.99
C THR A 87 30.46 -50.66 -32.90
N ASP A 88 30.84 -50.51 -34.17
CA ASP A 88 30.02 -50.56 -35.38
C ASP A 88 28.89 -49.53 -35.56
N ALA A 89 29.24 -48.43 -36.23
CA ALA A 89 28.29 -47.67 -37.06
C ALA A 89 28.02 -48.42 -38.38
N VAL A 90 26.95 -48.04 -39.08
CA VAL A 90 26.58 -48.59 -40.41
C VAL A 90 26.39 -47.44 -41.41
N ASP A 91 26.86 -47.64 -42.64
CA ASP A 91 26.93 -46.66 -43.73
C ASP A 91 25.55 -46.13 -44.20
N GLY A 92 25.42 -44.97 -44.85
CA GLY A 92 26.45 -43.99 -45.26
C GLY A 92 25.92 -43.07 -46.38
N MET A 93 26.83 -42.61 -47.27
CA MET A 93 26.59 -41.75 -48.46
C MET A 93 26.27 -40.26 -48.20
N ASP A 94 26.83 -39.29 -48.94
CA ASP A 94 28.02 -39.27 -49.82
C ASP A 94 28.43 -37.80 -50.13
N ALA A 95 29.74 -37.46 -50.19
CA ALA A 95 30.30 -36.20 -50.72
C ALA A 95 31.86 -36.11 -50.62
N THR A 96 32.54 -36.92 -51.44
CA THR A 96 33.94 -36.81 -51.93
C THR A 96 34.79 -35.53 -51.68
N ASP A 97 36.03 -35.77 -51.25
CA ASP A 97 37.32 -35.19 -51.67
C ASP A 97 37.54 -33.66 -51.80
N LEU A 98 38.50 -33.16 -51.00
CA LEU A 98 39.83 -32.77 -51.50
C LEU A 98 40.91 -33.16 -50.48
N ALA A 99 42.14 -33.44 -50.93
CA ALA A 99 43.15 -34.17 -50.16
C ALA A 99 44.48 -33.40 -49.91
N ASP A 100 45.18 -33.86 -48.88
CA ASP A 100 46.64 -33.82 -48.62
C ASP A 100 47.45 -32.52 -48.80
N ALA A 101 47.89 -31.97 -47.66
CA ALA A 101 49.29 -31.54 -47.47
C ALA A 101 49.72 -31.88 -46.03
N ALA A 102 50.98 -32.31 -45.83
CA ALA A 102 51.46 -32.91 -44.58
C ALA A 102 52.56 -32.10 -43.87
N ASP A 103 52.79 -32.44 -42.59
CA ASP A 103 53.97 -32.22 -41.74
C ASP A 103 54.82 -30.94 -41.89
N ALA A 104 54.89 -30.14 -40.81
CA ALA A 104 56.15 -29.87 -40.10
C ALA A 104 55.94 -29.21 -38.72
N THR A 105 56.90 -29.42 -37.81
CA THR A 105 56.95 -28.88 -36.43
C THR A 105 57.78 -27.59 -36.31
N ASP A 106 57.47 -26.81 -35.26
CA ASP A 106 58.34 -25.92 -34.47
C ASP A 106 59.33 -24.94 -35.14
N ALA A 107 59.09 -23.63 -34.95
CA ALA A 107 60.13 -22.62 -34.64
C ALA A 107 59.52 -21.33 -34.05
N LEU A 108 60.31 -20.57 -33.25
CA LEU A 108 59.96 -19.25 -32.71
C LEU A 108 60.52 -18.09 -33.57
N ASP A 109 59.93 -16.91 -33.35
CA ASP A 109 60.52 -15.56 -33.43
C ASP A 109 61.45 -15.15 -34.60
N ALA A 110 60.95 -14.25 -35.45
CA ALA A 110 61.67 -13.02 -35.86
C ALA A 110 60.70 -11.98 -36.45
N ALA A 111 61.07 -10.70 -36.40
CA ALA A 111 60.29 -9.57 -36.94
C ALA A 111 60.89 -9.01 -38.25
N ASP A 112 60.11 -8.13 -38.89
CA ASP A 112 60.46 -7.20 -39.98
C ASP A 112 61.03 -7.76 -41.31
N ALA A 113 60.28 -7.58 -42.41
CA ALA A 113 60.55 -6.48 -43.34
C ALA A 113 59.67 -6.45 -44.63
N ILE A 114 59.16 -5.25 -44.94
CA ILE A 114 58.95 -4.67 -46.29
C ILE A 114 57.93 -5.34 -47.25
N ASP A 115 56.77 -4.70 -47.31
CA ASP A 115 56.01 -4.26 -48.51
C ASP A 115 56.42 -4.81 -49.89
N ALA A 116 55.45 -5.44 -50.59
CA ALA A 116 55.55 -5.81 -51.99
C ALA A 116 54.18 -5.77 -52.73
N THR A 117 53.82 -4.57 -53.22
CA THR A 117 52.88 -4.31 -54.33
C THR A 117 51.42 -4.77 -54.22
N ASP A 118 50.56 -3.74 -54.19
CA ASP A 118 49.20 -3.65 -54.72
C ASP A 118 48.76 -4.69 -55.77
N GLY A 119 48.16 -5.79 -55.30
CA GLY A 119 47.25 -6.62 -56.10
C GLY A 119 45.86 -5.99 -56.18
N THR A 120 45.36 -5.75 -57.39
CA THR A 120 44.12 -5.00 -57.64
C THR A 120 42.87 -5.64 -57.06
N ASP A 121 42.00 -4.77 -56.56
CA ASP A 121 40.62 -4.96 -56.08
C ASP A 121 39.85 -6.10 -56.78
N GLY A 122 39.64 -7.19 -56.03
CA GLY A 122 38.61 -8.19 -56.30
C GLY A 122 37.28 -7.70 -55.72
N LEU A 123 36.24 -7.64 -56.56
CA LEU A 123 34.92 -7.11 -56.21
C LEU A 123 34.31 -7.78 -54.98
N ASP A 124 33.63 -6.97 -54.17
CA ASP A 124 32.91 -7.34 -52.95
C ASP A 124 32.13 -8.67 -53.10
N GLY A 125 32.63 -9.71 -52.44
CA GLY A 125 31.75 -10.78 -52.00
C GLY A 125 30.83 -10.19 -50.94
N GLN A 126 29.52 -10.21 -51.17
CA GLN A 126 28.56 -9.81 -50.14
C GLN A 126 28.79 -10.70 -48.92
N ASP A 127 29.11 -10.09 -47.78
CA ASP A 127 29.01 -10.76 -46.48
C ASP A 127 27.60 -11.35 -46.40
N GLY A 128 27.52 -12.68 -46.29
CA GLY A 128 26.24 -13.34 -46.08
C GLY A 128 25.68 -12.79 -44.78
N THR A 129 24.49 -12.20 -44.81
CA THR A 129 23.90 -11.57 -43.64
C THR A 129 23.80 -12.60 -42.52
N ASP A 130 24.64 -12.46 -41.49
CA ASP A 130 24.61 -13.34 -40.33
C ASP A 130 23.19 -13.42 -39.79
N GLY A 131 22.73 -14.65 -39.53
CA GLY A 131 21.41 -14.86 -38.96
C GLY A 131 21.30 -14.13 -37.61
N PRO A 132 20.11 -13.61 -37.25
CA PRO A 132 19.94 -12.91 -35.98
C PRO A 132 20.42 -13.80 -34.83
N LEU A 133 21.27 -13.23 -33.97
CA LEU A 133 21.90 -13.95 -32.86
C LEU A 133 20.83 -14.65 -32.01
N PRO A 134 21.10 -15.89 -31.55
CA PRO A 134 20.15 -16.62 -30.73
C PRO A 134 19.82 -15.84 -29.45
N PRO A 135 18.56 -15.87 -28.97
CA PRO A 135 18.16 -15.10 -27.80
C PRO A 135 18.88 -15.59 -26.54
N THR A 136 19.24 -14.64 -25.68
CA THR A 136 19.98 -14.90 -24.45
C THR A 136 19.08 -15.65 -23.47
N LEU A 137 19.42 -16.90 -23.16
CA LEU A 137 18.70 -17.67 -22.14
C LEU A 137 18.93 -17.05 -20.76
N THR A 138 17.84 -16.76 -20.06
CA THR A 138 17.84 -16.09 -18.75
C THR A 138 16.57 -16.45 -17.96
N THR A 139 16.46 -15.92 -16.75
CA THR A 139 15.36 -16.10 -15.81
C THR A 139 14.68 -14.78 -15.48
N ILE A 140 13.43 -14.84 -15.04
CA ILE A 140 12.69 -13.66 -14.54
C ILE A 140 13.49 -12.98 -13.41
N SER A 141 14.10 -13.76 -12.52
CA SER A 141 14.92 -13.25 -11.42
C SER A 141 16.18 -12.53 -11.87
N GLU A 142 16.77 -12.86 -13.02
CA GLU A 142 17.93 -12.12 -13.56
C GLU A 142 17.49 -10.81 -14.23
N LEU A 143 16.35 -10.80 -14.92
CA LEU A 143 15.77 -9.61 -15.53
C LEU A 143 15.36 -8.57 -14.48
N GLN A 144 14.59 -9.00 -13.48
CA GLN A 144 14.14 -8.20 -12.32
C GLN A 144 15.29 -7.81 -11.36
N SER A 145 16.46 -8.47 -11.44
CA SER A 145 17.66 -8.05 -10.70
C SER A 145 18.67 -7.28 -11.56
N SER A 146 18.29 -6.90 -12.78
CA SER A 146 19.16 -6.11 -13.65
C SER A 146 19.12 -4.64 -13.25
N SER A 147 20.24 -3.93 -13.41
CA SER A 147 20.31 -2.48 -13.13
C SER A 147 19.47 -1.62 -14.08
N SER A 148 18.89 -2.19 -15.13
CA SER A 148 17.90 -1.50 -15.95
C SER A 148 16.53 -1.46 -15.28
N SER A 149 16.19 -2.51 -14.52
CA SER A 149 14.98 -2.61 -13.69
C SER A 149 15.23 -1.84 -12.38
N THR A 150 16.11 -2.33 -11.50
CA THR A 150 16.22 -1.83 -10.10
C THR A 150 16.64 -0.37 -9.92
N ASP A 151 17.33 0.22 -10.91
CA ASP A 151 17.77 1.62 -10.90
C ASP A 151 16.94 2.48 -11.89
N CYS A 152 15.75 2.02 -12.31
CA CYS A 152 15.01 2.67 -13.39
C CYS A 152 14.51 4.07 -13.01
N THR A 153 14.91 5.06 -13.82
CA THR A 153 14.41 6.45 -13.76
C THR A 153 13.78 6.90 -15.09
N SER A 154 13.37 5.95 -15.94
CA SER A 154 12.91 6.23 -17.30
C SER A 154 11.44 6.67 -17.35
N GLN A 155 11.18 7.86 -17.89
CA GLN A 155 9.81 8.34 -18.21
C GLN A 155 9.41 7.98 -19.65
N SER A 156 9.87 6.83 -20.15
CA SER A 156 9.57 6.28 -21.48
C SER A 156 9.91 4.79 -21.53
N ALA A 157 9.41 4.08 -22.54
CA ALA A 157 9.83 2.70 -22.82
C ALA A 157 11.35 2.61 -23.11
N LEU A 158 12.06 1.71 -22.42
CA LEU A 158 13.48 1.42 -22.63
C LEU A 158 13.69 -0.07 -22.90
N VAL A 159 14.23 -0.45 -24.06
CA VAL A 159 14.63 -1.84 -24.34
C VAL A 159 15.90 -2.15 -23.55
N ALA A 160 15.74 -2.82 -22.41
CA ALA A 160 16.82 -3.24 -21.52
C ALA A 160 17.62 -4.43 -22.07
N SER A 161 17.00 -5.31 -22.85
CA SER A 161 17.71 -6.36 -23.61
C SER A 161 16.92 -6.78 -24.86
N PRO A 162 17.48 -6.66 -26.08
CA PRO A 162 16.72 -6.78 -27.33
C PRO A 162 16.42 -8.22 -27.79
N SER A 163 16.96 -9.24 -27.12
CA SER A 163 16.74 -10.65 -27.47
C SER A 163 17.02 -11.55 -26.28
N VAL A 164 15.97 -11.81 -25.49
CA VAL A 164 15.99 -12.70 -24.32
C VAL A 164 15.09 -13.91 -24.53
N ARG A 165 15.41 -15.01 -23.84
CA ARG A 165 14.59 -16.22 -23.77
C ARG A 165 14.42 -16.66 -22.33
N VAL A 166 13.19 -16.89 -21.90
CA VAL A 166 12.84 -17.40 -20.57
C VAL A 166 12.10 -18.72 -20.73
N ASP A 167 12.70 -19.81 -20.25
CA ASP A 167 12.15 -21.17 -20.32
C ASP A 167 11.38 -21.56 -19.05
N GLY A 168 10.24 -22.22 -19.21
CA GLY A 168 9.49 -22.87 -18.13
C GLY A 168 8.67 -21.93 -17.24
N ALA A 169 8.61 -20.62 -17.54
CA ALA A 169 7.76 -19.68 -16.83
C ALA A 169 6.29 -20.12 -16.88
N VAL A 170 5.51 -19.85 -15.82
CA VAL A 170 4.12 -20.28 -15.67
C VAL A 170 3.20 -19.07 -15.69
N VAL A 171 2.12 -19.12 -16.46
CA VAL A 171 1.08 -18.09 -16.47
C VAL A 171 0.27 -18.17 -15.17
N VAL A 172 0.28 -17.10 -14.39
CA VAL A 172 -0.32 -17.03 -13.04
C VAL A 172 -1.56 -16.15 -12.94
N GLY A 173 -1.75 -15.23 -13.90
CA GLY A 173 -2.92 -14.35 -14.01
C GLY A 173 -3.79 -14.67 -15.23
N PRO A 174 -5.11 -14.40 -15.19
CA PRO A 174 -5.93 -14.40 -16.39
C PRO A 174 -5.42 -13.37 -17.42
N LYS A 175 -5.77 -13.58 -18.69
CA LYS A 175 -5.46 -12.63 -19.77
C LYS A 175 -6.16 -11.30 -19.55
N PHE A 176 -5.45 -10.20 -19.77
CA PHE A 176 -5.98 -8.84 -19.83
C PHE A 176 -5.56 -8.12 -21.11
N GLN A 177 -6.12 -6.93 -21.36
CA GLN A 177 -5.83 -6.14 -22.55
C GLN A 177 -4.79 -5.06 -22.24
N LEU A 178 -3.67 -5.12 -22.96
CA LEU A 178 -2.66 -4.07 -23.03
C LEU A 178 -2.70 -3.40 -24.42
N TYR A 179 -1.95 -2.31 -24.56
CA TYR A 179 -1.77 -1.61 -25.84
C TYR A 179 -0.31 -1.15 -25.96
N ALA A 180 0.24 -1.24 -27.17
CA ALA A 180 1.53 -0.66 -27.52
C ALA A 180 1.32 0.79 -27.99
N GLY A 181 1.67 1.75 -27.13
CA GLY A 181 1.61 3.18 -27.44
C GLY A 181 1.49 4.03 -26.17
N ASP A 182 1.88 5.29 -26.25
CA ASP A 182 1.64 6.25 -25.18
C ASP A 182 0.15 6.65 -25.14
N PRO A 183 -0.42 7.11 -24.00
CA PRO A 183 -1.83 7.50 -23.90
C PRO A 183 -2.24 8.64 -24.84
N GLY A 184 -2.66 8.29 -26.06
CA GLY A 184 -3.03 9.22 -27.13
C GLY A 184 -2.53 8.85 -28.53
N ASP A 185 -1.69 7.83 -28.66
CA ASP A 185 -1.18 7.36 -29.95
C ASP A 185 -2.31 6.82 -30.87
N PRO A 186 -2.41 7.23 -32.14
CA PRO A 186 -3.37 6.66 -33.09
C PRO A 186 -3.04 5.25 -33.60
N GLU A 187 -1.81 4.75 -33.43
CA GLU A 187 -1.37 3.40 -33.82
C GLU A 187 -1.43 2.38 -32.67
N ASN A 188 -2.13 2.73 -31.58
CA ASN A 188 -2.23 2.00 -30.30
C ASN A 188 -2.57 0.51 -30.46
N THR A 189 -1.53 -0.33 -30.59
CA THR A 189 -1.69 -1.70 -31.13
C THR A 189 -2.02 -2.67 -29.98
N PRO A 190 -3.12 -3.44 -30.07
CA PRO A 190 -3.56 -4.28 -28.96
C PRO A 190 -2.58 -5.44 -28.69
N LEU A 191 -2.14 -5.53 -27.43
CA LEU A 191 -1.31 -6.60 -26.89
C LEU A 191 -2.12 -7.41 -25.86
N ASP A 192 -1.94 -8.72 -25.84
CA ASP A 192 -2.50 -9.60 -24.80
C ASP A 192 -1.54 -9.66 -23.61
N GLY A 193 -1.99 -9.16 -22.47
CA GLY A 193 -1.23 -9.12 -21.22
C GLY A 193 -1.47 -10.36 -20.35
N TYR A 194 -0.38 -10.89 -19.79
CA TYR A 194 -0.38 -12.01 -18.83
C TYR A 194 0.69 -11.77 -17.76
N TYR A 195 0.44 -12.10 -16.50
CA TYR A 195 1.52 -12.21 -15.51
C TYR A 195 2.14 -13.61 -15.53
N LEU A 196 3.47 -13.67 -15.52
CA LEU A 196 4.27 -14.89 -15.43
C LEU A 196 4.89 -15.03 -14.04
N ALA A 197 5.18 -16.26 -13.63
CA ALA A 197 6.07 -16.56 -12.51
C ALA A 197 7.08 -17.66 -12.87
N GLN A 198 8.29 -17.59 -12.32
CA GLN A 198 9.36 -18.58 -12.49
C GLN A 198 10.10 -18.74 -11.15
N GLY A 199 10.51 -19.96 -10.78
CA GLY A 199 11.18 -20.22 -9.50
C GLY A 199 10.29 -20.26 -8.26
N GLY A 200 9.00 -19.95 -8.37
CA GLY A 200 8.01 -20.01 -7.28
C GLY A 200 7.35 -18.65 -7.04
N ALA A 201 6.93 -18.38 -5.80
CA ALA A 201 6.52 -17.04 -5.37
C ALA A 201 7.55 -16.53 -4.35
N GLY A 202 8.46 -15.70 -4.86
CA GLY A 202 9.48 -14.99 -4.10
C GLY A 202 9.59 -13.57 -4.65
N ALA A 203 10.48 -12.77 -4.07
CA ALA A 203 10.90 -11.53 -4.71
C ALA A 203 11.56 -11.82 -6.07
N ASN A 204 11.42 -10.92 -7.04
CA ASN A 204 11.98 -10.98 -8.40
C ASN A 204 11.52 -12.22 -9.22
N HIS A 205 10.48 -12.94 -8.78
CA HIS A 205 10.03 -14.17 -9.44
C HIS A 205 8.84 -13.97 -10.40
N GLY A 206 8.16 -12.82 -10.35
CA GLY A 206 7.09 -12.43 -11.26
C GLY A 206 7.55 -11.40 -12.31
N LEU A 207 6.84 -11.33 -13.44
CA LEU A 207 7.07 -10.34 -14.51
C LEU A 207 5.87 -10.26 -15.47
N LEU A 208 5.69 -9.11 -16.12
CA LEU A 208 4.66 -8.88 -17.12
C LEU A 208 5.05 -9.45 -18.50
N LEU A 209 4.18 -10.26 -19.10
CA LEU A 209 4.29 -10.71 -20.49
C LEU A 209 3.30 -9.93 -21.37
N ALA A 210 3.83 -9.20 -22.34
CA ALA A 210 3.05 -8.49 -23.34
C ALA A 210 3.17 -9.19 -24.71
N VAL A 211 2.07 -9.80 -25.17
CA VAL A 211 2.05 -10.62 -26.39
C VAL A 211 1.36 -9.87 -27.54
N PRO A 212 2.03 -9.60 -28.67
CA PRO A 212 1.37 -9.08 -29.87
C PRO A 212 0.22 -9.98 -30.31
N THR A 213 -0.98 -9.43 -30.43
CA THR A 213 -2.19 -10.18 -30.82
C THR A 213 -2.07 -10.85 -32.20
N THR A 214 -1.17 -10.34 -33.05
CA THR A 214 -0.77 -10.92 -34.34
C THR A 214 -0.12 -12.31 -34.23
N LEU A 215 0.44 -12.69 -33.08
CA LEU A 215 0.97 -14.04 -32.83
C LEU A 215 -0.15 -15.08 -32.66
N GLY A 216 -1.40 -14.67 -32.39
CA GLY A 216 -2.54 -15.57 -32.21
C GLY A 216 -2.45 -16.50 -31.00
N VAL A 217 -1.55 -16.23 -30.07
CA VAL A 217 -1.31 -17.06 -28.87
C VAL A 217 -2.34 -16.74 -27.78
N SER A 218 -3.09 -17.75 -27.35
CA SER A 218 -3.96 -17.68 -26.19
C SER A 218 -3.41 -18.60 -25.10
N LEU A 219 -3.13 -18.04 -23.92
CA LEU A 219 -2.61 -18.79 -22.77
C LEU A 219 -3.64 -18.94 -21.66
N ALA A 220 -3.53 -20.04 -20.90
CA ALA A 220 -4.35 -20.33 -19.72
C ALA A 220 -3.52 -20.24 -18.43
N VAL A 221 -4.19 -19.90 -17.31
CA VAL A 221 -3.57 -19.96 -15.97
C VAL A 221 -3.11 -21.39 -15.68
N GLY A 222 -1.88 -21.55 -15.19
CA GLY A 222 -1.22 -22.84 -15.00
C GLY A 222 -0.56 -23.42 -16.24
N GLN A 223 -0.53 -22.71 -17.37
CA GLN A 223 0.24 -23.12 -18.54
C GLN A 223 1.72 -22.72 -18.38
N SER A 224 2.63 -23.65 -18.65
CA SER A 224 4.06 -23.37 -18.73
C SER A 224 4.46 -23.01 -20.17
N VAL A 225 5.35 -22.03 -20.33
CA VAL A 225 5.77 -21.46 -21.61
C VAL A 225 7.29 -21.22 -21.67
N SER A 226 7.81 -21.31 -22.89
CA SER A 226 9.07 -20.69 -23.29
C SER A 226 8.73 -19.41 -24.04
N VAL A 227 9.27 -18.27 -23.60
CA VAL A 227 9.06 -16.96 -24.23
C VAL A 227 10.37 -16.48 -24.83
N GLU A 228 10.32 -15.97 -26.05
CA GLU A 228 11.40 -15.24 -26.72
C GLU A 228 10.89 -13.82 -27.04
N GLY A 229 11.72 -12.79 -26.80
CA GLY A 229 11.28 -11.39 -26.94
C GLY A 229 12.31 -10.34 -26.53
N GLU A 230 11.86 -9.09 -26.46
CA GLU A 230 12.62 -7.97 -25.87
C GLU A 230 12.28 -7.85 -24.37
N HIS A 231 13.28 -7.64 -23.51
CA HIS A 231 13.05 -7.13 -22.16
C HIS A 231 12.97 -5.61 -22.20
N VAL A 232 11.90 -5.03 -21.65
CA VAL A 232 11.58 -3.61 -21.77
C VAL A 232 11.14 -3.04 -20.43
N GLU A 233 11.75 -1.94 -19.99
CA GLU A 233 11.25 -1.12 -18.89
C GLU A 233 10.21 -0.15 -19.46
N TYR A 234 8.94 -0.51 -19.38
CA TYR A 234 7.85 0.33 -19.89
C TYR A 234 7.43 1.34 -18.81
N TYR A 235 8.08 2.51 -18.79
CA TYR A 235 7.96 3.49 -17.70
C TYR A 235 8.34 2.91 -16.32
N CYS A 236 9.40 2.09 -16.28
CA CYS A 236 9.84 1.34 -15.10
C CYS A 236 8.85 0.28 -14.59
N LEU A 237 8.03 -0.27 -15.49
CA LEU A 237 7.40 -1.59 -15.34
C LEU A 237 8.14 -2.57 -16.24
N SER A 238 8.81 -3.57 -15.67
CA SER A 238 9.59 -4.56 -16.42
C SER A 238 8.67 -5.57 -17.12
N GLU A 239 8.68 -5.56 -18.45
CA GLU A 239 7.91 -6.48 -19.30
C GLU A 239 8.79 -7.24 -20.30
N ILE A 240 8.33 -8.43 -20.72
CA ILE A 240 8.81 -9.08 -21.94
C ILE A 240 7.80 -8.84 -23.06
N ARG A 241 8.25 -8.16 -24.13
CA ARG A 241 7.52 -8.04 -25.40
C ARG A 241 7.81 -9.26 -26.24
N ALA A 242 6.87 -10.20 -26.28
CA ALA A 242 7.08 -11.49 -26.92
C ALA A 242 7.18 -11.35 -28.46
N SER A 243 8.29 -11.80 -29.03
CA SER A 243 8.39 -12.08 -30.47
C SER A 243 7.87 -13.49 -30.80
N LYS A 244 7.93 -14.41 -29.81
CA LYS A 244 7.45 -15.79 -29.92
C LYS A 244 7.14 -16.37 -28.54
N VAL A 245 6.06 -17.15 -28.45
CA VAL A 245 5.69 -17.91 -27.24
C VAL A 245 5.45 -19.36 -27.62
N THR A 246 6.08 -20.29 -26.90
CA THR A 246 6.01 -21.72 -27.14
C THR A 246 5.44 -22.42 -25.89
N PRO A 247 4.21 -22.95 -25.92
CA PRO A 247 3.67 -23.76 -24.84
C PRO A 247 4.52 -24.99 -24.55
N MET A 248 4.89 -25.17 -23.27
CA MET A 248 5.68 -26.32 -22.79
C MET A 248 4.81 -27.38 -22.09
N GLY A 249 3.55 -27.04 -21.76
CA GLY A 249 2.59 -27.94 -21.11
C GLY A 249 1.93 -27.27 -19.90
N ASN A 250 1.64 -28.07 -18.87
CA ASN A 250 1.11 -27.56 -17.60
C ASN A 250 2.27 -27.26 -16.64
N GLY A 251 2.28 -26.07 -16.06
CA GLY A 251 3.12 -25.71 -14.92
C GLY A 251 2.35 -25.79 -13.60
N ILE A 252 3.02 -25.46 -12.51
CA ILE A 252 2.40 -25.28 -11.19
C ILE A 252 2.28 -23.79 -10.93
N VAL A 253 1.06 -23.28 -10.73
CA VAL A 253 0.84 -21.92 -10.23
C VAL A 253 1.34 -21.90 -8.78
N PRO A 254 2.32 -21.05 -8.41
CA PRO A 254 2.75 -20.94 -7.03
C PRO A 254 1.66 -20.30 -6.18
N ASN A 255 1.61 -20.66 -4.89
CA ASN A 255 0.79 -19.93 -3.92
C ASN A 255 1.25 -18.46 -3.86
N PRO A 256 0.36 -17.48 -3.65
CA PRO A 256 0.75 -16.09 -3.45
C PRO A 256 1.79 -15.93 -2.34
N LEU A 257 2.78 -15.06 -2.53
CA LEU A 257 3.76 -14.73 -1.51
C LEU A 257 3.10 -13.86 -0.43
N LEU A 258 3.09 -14.34 0.81
CA LEU A 258 2.68 -13.50 1.95
C LEU A 258 3.76 -12.43 2.20
N VAL A 259 3.38 -11.16 2.08
CA VAL A 259 4.25 -10.00 2.31
C VAL A 259 3.67 -9.15 3.45
N ASP A 260 4.56 -8.59 4.28
CA ASP A 260 4.20 -7.60 5.29
C ASP A 260 3.89 -6.23 4.63
N PRO A 261 2.74 -5.57 4.93
CA PRO A 261 2.37 -4.30 4.31
C PRO A 261 3.40 -3.17 4.48
N LEU A 262 4.12 -3.12 5.60
CA LEU A 262 5.13 -2.09 5.85
C LEU A 262 6.41 -2.32 5.03
N THR A 263 6.80 -3.59 4.83
CA THR A 263 7.88 -4.01 3.95
C THR A 263 7.55 -3.69 2.49
N LEU A 264 6.30 -3.92 2.07
CA LEU A 264 5.86 -3.64 0.71
C LEU A 264 5.82 -2.14 0.40
N SER A 265 5.43 -1.28 1.35
CA SER A 265 5.40 0.18 1.11
C SER A 265 6.77 0.86 1.23
N GLN A 266 7.76 0.24 1.88
CA GLN A 266 9.14 0.74 1.92
C GLN A 266 10.03 0.21 0.79
N THR A 267 9.84 -1.05 0.39
CA THR A 267 10.64 -1.72 -0.64
C THR A 267 9.74 -2.50 -1.62
N PRO A 268 8.95 -1.80 -2.47
CA PRO A 268 8.03 -2.44 -3.40
C PRO A 268 8.70 -3.10 -4.60
N GLU A 269 9.78 -2.52 -5.13
CA GLU A 269 10.44 -2.92 -6.38
C GLU A 269 10.69 -4.43 -6.51
N PRO A 270 11.26 -5.14 -5.50
CA PRO A 270 11.55 -6.56 -5.62
C PRO A 270 10.30 -7.46 -5.68
N TYR A 271 9.10 -6.90 -5.62
CA TYR A 271 7.84 -7.61 -5.68
C TYR A 271 7.03 -7.29 -6.95
N GLU A 272 7.57 -6.53 -7.90
CA GLU A 272 6.92 -6.25 -9.17
C GLU A 272 6.54 -7.54 -9.93
N GLY A 273 5.42 -7.50 -10.64
CA GLY A 273 4.88 -8.60 -11.45
C GLY A 273 4.46 -9.84 -10.65
N SER A 274 4.74 -9.86 -9.35
CA SER A 274 4.68 -11.03 -8.49
C SER A 274 3.31 -11.14 -7.83
N LEU A 275 2.82 -12.37 -7.68
CA LEU A 275 1.53 -12.65 -7.05
C LEU A 275 1.67 -12.60 -5.52
N LEU A 276 1.20 -11.51 -4.91
CA LEU A 276 1.30 -11.26 -3.48
C LEU A 276 0.00 -11.61 -2.75
N ARG A 277 0.12 -11.85 -1.44
CA ARG A 277 -0.94 -11.87 -0.44
C ARG A 277 -0.53 -10.91 0.68
N LEU A 278 -1.45 -10.06 1.10
CA LEU A 278 -1.30 -9.20 2.28
C LEU A 278 -2.51 -9.41 3.19
N ASP A 279 -2.26 -9.60 4.48
CA ASP A 279 -3.25 -9.98 5.49
C ASP A 279 -3.41 -8.90 6.56
N ASP A 280 -4.48 -8.98 7.37
CA ASP A 280 -4.77 -8.07 8.50
C ASP A 280 -4.79 -6.57 8.14
N LEU A 281 -5.43 -6.24 7.01
CA LEU A 281 -5.54 -4.89 6.46
C LEU A 281 -6.85 -4.19 6.82
N MET A 282 -6.89 -2.88 6.61
CA MET A 282 -8.05 -2.01 6.85
C MET A 282 -8.18 -0.93 5.77
N VAL A 283 -9.40 -0.64 5.32
CA VAL A 283 -9.67 0.40 4.31
C VAL A 283 -9.54 1.80 4.92
N THR A 284 -8.71 2.66 4.31
CA THR A 284 -8.50 4.05 4.74
C THR A 284 -9.21 5.06 3.82
N SER A 285 -9.23 4.83 2.50
CA SER A 285 -10.02 5.61 1.55
C SER A 285 -10.45 4.81 0.31
N VAL A 286 -11.50 5.29 -0.35
CA VAL A 286 -12.14 4.64 -1.49
C VAL A 286 -12.44 5.68 -2.56
N THR A 287 -12.03 5.41 -3.79
CA THR A 287 -12.32 6.21 -4.98
C THR A 287 -13.07 5.36 -6.03
N ALA A 288 -13.43 5.95 -7.17
CA ALA A 288 -14.10 5.22 -8.26
C ALA A 288 -13.21 4.14 -8.94
N THR A 289 -11.89 4.15 -8.73
CA THR A 289 -10.92 3.31 -9.45
C THR A 289 -9.79 2.72 -8.60
N GLU A 290 -9.61 3.21 -7.37
CA GLU A 290 -8.53 2.85 -6.45
C GLU A 290 -9.06 2.83 -5.01
N VAL A 291 -8.60 1.86 -4.21
CA VAL A 291 -8.83 1.78 -2.75
C VAL A 291 -7.46 1.85 -2.06
N GLN A 292 -7.35 2.68 -1.01
CA GLN A 292 -6.17 2.69 -0.14
C GLN A 292 -6.45 1.86 1.12
N LEU A 293 -5.44 1.09 1.53
CA LEU A 293 -5.44 0.25 2.72
C LEU A 293 -4.30 0.67 3.67
N SER A 294 -4.47 0.33 4.94
CA SER A 294 -3.49 0.48 6.02
C SER A 294 -2.08 0.04 5.61
N GLY A 295 -1.07 0.85 5.96
CA GLY A 295 0.31 0.67 5.50
C GLY A 295 0.64 1.37 4.17
N GLY A 296 -0.34 2.06 3.56
CA GLY A 296 -0.17 2.81 2.31
C GLY A 296 -0.36 1.95 1.04
N ILE A 297 -0.94 0.75 1.18
CA ILE A 297 -1.15 -0.19 0.08
C ILE A 297 -2.29 0.32 -0.80
N ARG A 298 -2.01 0.52 -2.09
CA ARG A 298 -3.00 0.95 -3.09
C ARG A 298 -3.48 -0.25 -3.89
N VAL A 299 -4.80 -0.40 -4.03
CA VAL A 299 -5.43 -1.51 -4.76
C VAL A 299 -6.24 -0.96 -5.94
N GLN A 300 -6.02 -1.51 -7.13
CA GLN A 300 -6.68 -1.13 -8.37
C GLN A 300 -7.28 -2.36 -9.07
N TRP A 301 -8.12 -2.13 -10.08
CA TRP A 301 -8.75 -3.19 -10.89
C TRP A 301 -8.78 -2.81 -12.39
N LYS A 302 -7.68 -2.21 -12.87
CA LYS A 302 -7.55 -1.74 -14.27
C LYS A 302 -7.44 -2.91 -15.25
N HIS A 303 -6.77 -3.99 -14.83
CA HIS A 303 -6.51 -5.15 -15.70
C HIS A 303 -7.68 -6.16 -15.75
N TYR A 304 -8.57 -6.16 -14.75
CA TYR A 304 -9.61 -7.19 -14.61
C TYR A 304 -11.00 -6.56 -14.40
N PRO A 305 -12.05 -6.98 -15.15
CA PRO A 305 -13.34 -6.31 -15.18
C PRO A 305 -14.22 -6.65 -13.96
N PHE A 306 -13.87 -6.07 -12.82
CA PHE A 306 -14.72 -5.97 -11.64
C PHE A 306 -14.71 -4.53 -11.10
N VAL A 307 -15.46 -4.29 -10.03
CA VAL A 307 -15.42 -3.03 -9.27
C VAL A 307 -15.48 -3.39 -7.79
N TRP A 308 -14.60 -2.79 -6.98
CA TRP A 308 -14.62 -2.94 -5.53
C TRP A 308 -14.88 -1.59 -4.88
N GLN A 309 -15.91 -1.51 -4.03
CA GLN A 309 -16.28 -0.31 -3.28
C GLN A 309 -16.57 -0.74 -1.84
N PRO A 310 -15.53 -0.95 -1.01
CA PRO A 310 -15.70 -1.28 0.40
C PRO A 310 -16.12 -0.03 1.20
N THR A 311 -16.33 -0.20 2.52
CA THR A 311 -16.53 0.94 3.43
C THR A 311 -15.20 1.33 4.07
N VAL A 312 -14.95 2.63 4.32
CA VAL A 312 -13.80 3.07 5.14
C VAL A 312 -13.93 2.49 6.56
N GLY A 313 -12.82 2.07 7.15
CA GLY A 313 -12.80 1.31 8.41
C GLY A 313 -13.21 -0.16 8.30
N GLN A 314 -13.55 -0.65 7.10
CA GLN A 314 -13.78 -2.09 6.88
C GLN A 314 -12.45 -2.86 6.97
N THR A 315 -12.46 -4.00 7.66
CA THR A 315 -11.30 -4.91 7.69
C THR A 315 -11.22 -5.77 6.43
N VAL A 316 -10.01 -6.07 6.02
CA VAL A 316 -9.67 -6.93 4.88
C VAL A 316 -8.74 -8.01 5.42
N GLU A 317 -9.33 -9.17 5.77
CA GLU A 317 -8.60 -10.31 6.33
C GLU A 317 -7.45 -10.74 5.41
N SER A 318 -7.67 -10.66 4.09
CA SER A 318 -6.59 -10.73 3.11
C SER A 318 -6.97 -10.15 1.76
N VAL A 319 -5.97 -9.61 1.05
CA VAL A 319 -6.04 -9.28 -0.38
C VAL A 319 -4.91 -10.00 -1.13
N VAL A 320 -5.24 -10.53 -2.30
CA VAL A 320 -4.31 -11.18 -3.23
C VAL A 320 -4.28 -10.39 -4.54
N GLY A 321 -3.12 -10.26 -5.17
CA GLY A 321 -3.02 -9.59 -6.48
C GLY A 321 -1.59 -9.51 -6.99
N PHE A 322 -1.43 -9.04 -8.22
CA PHE A 322 -0.13 -8.75 -8.79
C PHE A 322 0.32 -7.35 -8.38
N LEU A 323 1.58 -7.16 -8.02
CA LEU A 323 2.12 -5.80 -7.93
C LEU A 323 2.40 -5.27 -9.34
N ASP A 324 1.99 -4.04 -9.58
CA ASP A 324 1.94 -3.38 -10.88
C ASP A 324 2.43 -1.94 -10.72
N TYR A 325 3.40 -1.50 -11.52
CA TYR A 325 3.89 -0.12 -11.48
C TYR A 325 3.32 0.72 -12.62
N GLN A 326 2.76 1.87 -12.29
CA GLN A 326 2.29 2.84 -13.29
C GLN A 326 2.19 4.24 -12.70
N TYR A 327 2.52 5.26 -13.50
CA TYR A 327 2.42 6.68 -13.14
C TYR A 327 3.11 7.07 -11.81
N GLY A 328 4.23 6.43 -11.49
CA GLY A 328 5.00 6.71 -10.26
C GLY A 328 4.45 6.03 -9.00
N LYS A 329 3.60 5.00 -9.14
CA LYS A 329 2.98 4.27 -8.02
C LYS A 329 2.99 2.77 -8.27
N TYR A 330 3.27 2.01 -7.21
CA TYR A 330 2.95 0.59 -7.15
C TYR A 330 1.50 0.40 -6.71
N LEU A 331 0.80 -0.49 -7.39
CA LEU A 331 -0.62 -0.78 -7.24
C LEU A 331 -0.80 -2.29 -7.23
N LEU A 332 -1.57 -2.81 -6.29
CA LEU A 332 -1.97 -4.21 -6.27
C LEU A 332 -3.17 -4.40 -7.21
N GLN A 333 -3.08 -5.35 -8.15
CA GLN A 333 -4.14 -5.71 -9.11
C GLN A 333 -4.69 -7.12 -8.77
N PRO A 334 -5.78 -7.23 -7.97
CA PRO A 334 -6.49 -8.50 -7.75
C PRO A 334 -7.15 -8.98 -9.04
N ARG A 335 -7.31 -10.30 -9.21
CA ARG A 335 -7.90 -10.90 -10.43
C ARG A 335 -9.43 -10.82 -10.45
N GLY A 336 -10.03 -10.49 -9.31
CA GLY A 336 -11.47 -10.36 -9.09
C GLY A 336 -11.80 -10.30 -7.60
N LEU A 337 -13.09 -10.12 -7.26
CA LEU A 337 -13.56 -10.07 -5.87
C LEU A 337 -13.27 -11.34 -5.04
N SER A 338 -12.95 -12.47 -5.68
CA SER A 338 -12.54 -13.72 -5.00
C SER A 338 -11.14 -13.64 -4.38
N ASP A 339 -10.31 -12.69 -4.80
CA ASP A 339 -8.98 -12.43 -4.25
C ASP A 339 -9.03 -11.47 -3.05
N ILE A 340 -10.23 -11.01 -2.64
CA ILE A 340 -10.43 -10.05 -1.55
C ILE A 340 -11.32 -10.71 -0.49
N VAL A 341 -10.72 -11.08 0.65
CA VAL A 341 -11.46 -11.56 1.83
C VAL A 341 -11.73 -10.38 2.73
N LEU A 342 -12.98 -9.92 2.73
CA LEU A 342 -13.46 -8.87 3.62
C LEU A 342 -13.80 -9.48 4.98
N GLY A 343 -13.25 -8.89 6.04
CA GLY A 343 -13.74 -9.14 7.40
C GLY A 343 -14.95 -8.25 7.71
N ASP A 344 -15.36 -8.28 8.98
CA ASP A 344 -16.40 -7.39 9.48
C ASP A 344 -16.00 -5.90 9.33
N VAL A 345 -17.00 -5.02 9.28
CA VAL A 345 -16.83 -3.61 9.65
C VAL A 345 -16.74 -3.59 11.18
N THR A 346 -15.55 -3.90 11.69
CA THR A 346 -15.31 -4.22 13.11
C THR A 346 -15.56 -3.04 14.04
N ASP A 347 -15.47 -1.80 13.54
CA ASP A 347 -15.84 -0.62 14.29
C ASP A 347 -16.50 0.48 13.43
N PRO A 348 -17.84 0.66 13.48
CA PRO A 348 -18.53 1.74 12.77
C PRO A 348 -18.26 3.13 13.38
N ALA A 349 -17.57 3.23 14.52
CA ALA A 349 -17.05 4.50 15.02
C ALA A 349 -15.86 5.00 14.19
N LEU A 350 -15.12 4.11 13.52
CA LEU A 350 -13.89 4.46 12.84
C LEU A 350 -14.17 5.25 11.55
N LYS A 351 -13.47 6.37 11.41
CA LYS A 351 -13.56 7.31 10.30
C LYS A 351 -12.15 7.70 9.86
N SER A 352 -11.95 7.95 8.57
CA SER A 352 -10.78 8.69 8.11
C SER A 352 -10.93 10.19 8.40
N VAL A 353 -9.83 10.93 8.43
CA VAL A 353 -9.90 12.40 8.58
C VAL A 353 -10.71 13.03 7.44
N PHE A 354 -10.60 12.48 6.22
CA PHE A 354 -11.40 12.93 5.07
C PHE A 354 -12.90 12.75 5.29
N GLU A 355 -13.36 11.64 5.88
CA GLU A 355 -14.78 11.47 6.23
C GLU A 355 -15.23 12.48 7.29
N ILE A 356 -14.41 12.72 8.30
CA ILE A 356 -14.71 13.68 9.39
C ILE A 356 -14.86 15.09 8.81
N GLN A 357 -13.83 15.55 8.10
CA GLN A 357 -13.73 16.88 7.50
C GLN A 357 -14.74 17.14 6.38
N ASN A 358 -15.40 16.11 5.82
CA ASN A 358 -16.43 16.25 4.78
C ASN A 358 -17.85 15.89 5.26
N ASP A 359 -18.06 15.64 6.56
CA ASP A 359 -19.41 15.50 7.08
C ASP A 359 -20.19 16.83 6.93
N PRO A 360 -21.45 16.82 6.45
CA PRO A 360 -22.25 18.04 6.26
C PRO A 360 -22.45 18.88 7.53
N THR A 361 -22.22 18.33 8.73
CA THR A 361 -22.28 19.07 10.00
C THR A 361 -20.98 19.78 10.36
N SER A 362 -19.84 19.40 9.77
CA SER A 362 -18.58 20.15 9.86
C SER A 362 -18.44 21.20 8.74
N LEU A 363 -18.87 20.89 7.51
CA LEU A 363 -18.80 21.77 6.31
C LEU A 363 -19.56 23.13 6.37
N SER A 364 -20.00 23.63 7.53
CA SER A 364 -20.89 24.81 7.59
C SER A 364 -20.81 25.68 8.84
N CYS A 365 -19.72 26.46 8.99
CA CYS A 365 -19.64 27.46 10.06
C CYS A 365 -20.48 28.75 9.84
N GLU A 366 -21.81 28.61 9.70
CA GLU A 366 -22.72 29.77 9.67
C GLU A 366 -22.90 30.46 11.04
N LYS A 367 -22.49 29.84 12.16
CA LYS A 367 -22.78 30.33 13.52
C LYS A 367 -21.62 30.09 14.52
N PRO A 368 -20.70 31.06 14.70
CA PRO A 368 -19.60 30.98 15.67
C PRO A 368 -20.05 31.22 17.14
N SER A 369 -21.20 30.66 17.54
CA SER A 369 -21.84 30.91 18.84
C SER A 369 -21.40 29.97 19.99
N GLY A 370 -20.48 29.03 19.72
CA GLY A 370 -19.96 28.06 20.68
C GLY A 370 -19.76 26.68 20.04
N PRO A 371 -19.17 25.72 20.76
CA PRO A 371 -18.89 24.38 20.25
C PRO A 371 -20.16 23.61 19.88
N LEU A 372 -20.22 23.09 18.66
CA LEU A 372 -21.26 22.18 18.20
C LEU A 372 -20.72 20.75 18.22
N VAL A 373 -21.41 19.80 18.85
CA VAL A 373 -21.08 18.37 18.69
C VAL A 373 -21.61 17.90 17.34
N THR A 374 -20.72 17.43 16.48
CA THR A 374 -21.05 16.88 15.15
C THR A 374 -21.20 15.37 15.23
N GLN A 375 -20.14 14.67 15.64
CA GLN A 375 -20.08 13.20 15.60
C GLN A 375 -19.62 12.61 16.96
N PRO A 376 -20.53 12.02 17.77
CA PRO A 376 -20.19 11.47 19.07
C PRO A 376 -19.65 10.03 19.00
N GLY A 377 -18.58 9.75 19.75
CA GLY A 377 -18.01 8.40 19.84
C GLY A 377 -17.30 7.95 18.56
N VAL A 378 -16.63 8.88 17.86
CA VAL A 378 -15.83 8.59 16.65
C VAL A 378 -14.45 8.11 17.04
N LYS A 379 -13.90 7.19 16.23
CA LYS A 379 -12.48 6.86 16.21
C LYS A 379 -11.83 7.38 14.94
N VAL A 380 -10.57 7.78 15.05
CA VAL A 380 -9.72 8.20 13.93
C VAL A 380 -8.34 7.59 14.11
N ASN A 381 -7.69 7.19 13.03
CA ASN A 381 -6.32 6.69 13.04
C ASN A 381 -5.42 7.65 12.25
N GLY A 382 -4.15 7.78 12.64
CA GLY A 382 -3.21 8.61 11.90
C GLY A 382 -1.84 8.71 12.56
N THR A 383 -0.94 9.46 11.94
CA THR A 383 0.37 9.84 12.49
C THR A 383 0.24 11.16 13.24
N VAL A 384 0.73 11.21 14.47
CA VAL A 384 0.84 12.47 15.23
C VAL A 384 1.95 13.32 14.63
N ILE A 385 1.63 14.52 14.12
CA ILE A 385 2.59 15.37 13.40
C ILE A 385 3.13 16.53 14.24
N SER A 386 2.36 17.07 15.19
CA SER A 386 2.82 18.16 16.07
C SER A 386 3.36 17.66 17.42
N PRO A 387 4.22 18.44 18.09
CA PRO A 387 4.45 18.29 19.51
C PRO A 387 3.15 18.40 20.33
N LEU A 388 3.17 17.80 21.52
CA LEU A 388 2.15 17.98 22.56
C LEU A 388 2.19 19.41 23.10
N HIS A 389 1.06 20.12 23.07
CA HIS A 389 0.95 21.52 23.49
C HIS A 389 -0.31 21.78 24.34
N GLU A 390 -0.37 22.95 25.00
CA GLU A 390 -1.53 23.35 25.83
C GLU A 390 -2.64 23.95 24.95
N ALA A 391 -3.61 23.12 24.53
CA ALA A 391 -4.84 23.60 23.90
C ALA A 391 -5.68 24.48 24.85
N SER A 392 -5.67 24.18 26.15
CA SER A 392 -6.19 25.07 27.20
C SER A 392 -5.71 24.67 28.59
N LYS A 393 -6.02 25.48 29.61
CA LYS A 393 -5.75 25.19 31.03
C LYS A 393 -6.25 23.82 31.53
N THR A 394 -7.15 23.17 30.80
CA THR A 394 -7.71 21.84 31.11
C THR A 394 -7.54 20.81 29.98
N LEU A 395 -7.07 21.21 28.80
CA LEU A 395 -6.86 20.33 27.64
C LEU A 395 -5.41 20.43 27.14
N ASP A 396 -4.80 19.30 26.83
CA ASP A 396 -3.63 19.26 25.95
C ASP A 396 -4.10 18.93 24.52
N GLY A 397 -3.28 19.19 23.51
CA GLY A 397 -3.61 18.96 22.11
C GLY A 397 -2.43 18.50 21.26
N VAL A 398 -2.76 17.84 20.15
CA VAL A 398 -1.86 17.49 19.05
C VAL A 398 -2.57 17.59 17.71
N TRP A 399 -1.81 17.78 16.63
CA TRP A 399 -2.29 17.61 15.26
C TRP A 399 -2.04 16.18 14.78
N LEU A 400 -3.08 15.57 14.22
CA LEU A 400 -3.07 14.25 13.61
C LEU A 400 -3.14 14.41 12.08
N ASN A 401 -2.43 13.55 11.34
CA ASN A 401 -2.54 13.45 9.89
C ASN A 401 -2.84 12.00 9.46
N ASP A 402 -3.70 11.86 8.47
CA ASP A 402 -4.18 10.59 7.92
C ASP A 402 -3.94 10.56 6.40
N GLU A 403 -3.52 9.40 5.91
CA GLU A 403 -3.08 9.12 4.53
C GLU A 403 -1.86 9.91 3.98
N THR A 404 -1.45 9.56 2.76
CA THR A 404 -0.44 10.27 1.93
C THR A 404 -1.01 11.52 1.23
N PRO A 405 -0.17 12.43 0.71
CA PRO A 405 -0.56 13.76 0.21
C PRO A 405 -1.84 13.84 -0.63
N GLY A 406 -2.68 14.82 -0.32
CA GLY A 406 -4.08 14.85 -0.75
C GLY A 406 -4.93 15.88 0.01
N GLN A 407 -6.24 15.84 -0.20
CA GLN A 407 -7.20 16.80 0.37
C GLN A 407 -7.81 16.27 1.68
N LYS A 408 -8.10 17.16 2.63
CA LYS A 408 -8.71 16.89 3.94
C LYS A 408 -8.06 15.74 4.74
N THR A 409 -6.76 15.89 5.01
CA THR A 409 -5.91 14.89 5.70
C THR A 409 -5.55 15.25 7.15
N GLY A 410 -5.79 16.50 7.60
CA GLY A 410 -5.42 16.97 8.95
C GLY A 410 -6.59 17.15 9.92
N LEU A 411 -6.39 16.79 11.18
CA LEU A 411 -7.39 16.91 12.25
C LEU A 411 -6.74 17.40 13.56
N TYR A 412 -7.41 18.35 14.24
CA TYR A 412 -6.99 18.76 15.58
C TYR A 412 -7.54 17.78 16.63
N VAL A 413 -6.68 17.29 17.52
CA VAL A 413 -7.06 16.32 18.57
C VAL A 413 -6.73 16.90 19.94
N VAL A 414 -7.76 17.25 20.70
CA VAL A 414 -7.67 17.79 22.05
C VAL A 414 -8.12 16.77 23.08
N PHE A 415 -7.54 16.76 24.27
CA PHE A 415 -7.92 15.82 25.33
C PHE A 415 -7.69 16.38 26.74
N PRO A 416 -8.48 15.97 27.74
CA PRO A 416 -8.28 16.41 29.11
C PRO A 416 -6.87 16.07 29.64
N LYS A 417 -6.17 17.02 30.26
CA LYS A 417 -4.84 16.75 30.88
C LYS A 417 -4.90 15.62 31.91
N THR A 418 -6.09 15.40 32.50
CA THR A 418 -6.40 14.31 33.43
C THR A 418 -6.47 12.92 32.80
N LEU A 419 -6.49 12.81 31.46
CA LEU A 419 -6.42 11.53 30.74
C LEU A 419 -5.02 10.90 30.84
N GLY A 420 -3.98 11.73 30.99
CA GLY A 420 -2.61 11.27 31.28
C GLY A 420 -1.88 10.59 30.12
N ILE A 421 -2.41 10.66 28.90
CA ILE A 421 -1.72 10.23 27.67
C ILE A 421 -0.64 11.23 27.27
N THR A 422 0.41 10.74 26.60
CA THR A 422 1.52 11.57 26.10
C THR A 422 1.86 11.17 24.66
N PRO A 423 1.09 11.63 23.66
CA PRO A 423 1.41 11.41 22.26
C PRO A 423 2.75 12.04 21.89
N LYS A 424 3.46 11.44 20.92
CA LYS A 424 4.71 11.97 20.37
C LYS A 424 4.61 12.10 18.86
N VAL A 425 5.37 13.05 18.32
CA VAL A 425 5.62 13.22 16.89
C VAL A 425 6.13 11.89 16.30
N GLY A 426 5.43 11.38 15.29
CA GLY A 426 5.70 10.08 14.67
C GLY A 426 5.05 8.86 15.33
N ASP A 427 4.35 8.99 16.47
CA ASP A 427 3.47 7.91 16.96
C ASP A 427 2.32 7.71 15.95
N VAL A 428 2.10 6.48 15.47
CA VAL A 428 0.88 6.09 14.75
C VAL A 428 -0.12 5.61 15.78
N ALA A 429 -1.29 6.24 15.82
CA ALA A 429 -2.23 6.04 16.90
C ALA A 429 -3.69 6.18 16.47
N THR A 430 -4.54 5.38 17.11
CA THR A 430 -5.99 5.52 17.06
C THR A 430 -6.48 6.32 18.27
N PHE A 431 -7.19 7.41 18.03
CA PHE A 431 -7.87 8.21 19.06
C PHE A 431 -9.37 7.93 19.03
N GLU A 432 -10.01 7.91 20.20
CA GLU A 432 -11.48 7.75 20.34
C GLU A 432 -12.05 8.96 21.07
N GLY A 433 -13.08 9.61 20.55
CA GLY A 433 -13.56 10.89 21.08
C GLY A 433 -14.92 11.34 20.55
N THR A 434 -15.13 12.66 20.58
CA THR A 434 -16.30 13.32 20.02
C THR A 434 -15.84 14.46 19.10
N VAL A 435 -16.22 14.41 17.83
CA VAL A 435 -15.93 15.48 16.86
C VAL A 435 -16.81 16.69 17.18
N LYS A 436 -16.23 17.88 17.05
CA LYS A 436 -16.88 19.16 17.30
C LYS A 436 -16.45 20.22 16.29
N GLU A 437 -17.37 21.13 15.99
CA GLU A 437 -17.02 22.45 15.46
C GLU A 437 -16.72 23.41 16.60
N PHE A 438 -15.43 23.65 16.86
CA PHE A 438 -14.96 24.59 17.87
C PHE A 438 -14.67 25.97 17.26
N TYR A 439 -15.74 26.74 17.00
CA TYR A 439 -15.67 28.08 16.40
C TYR A 439 -15.13 28.11 14.95
N CYS A 440 -15.62 27.21 14.09
CA CYS A 440 -15.09 26.92 12.76
C CYS A 440 -13.69 26.30 12.85
N LEU A 441 -13.61 25.15 13.53
CA LEU A 441 -12.43 24.30 13.59
C LEU A 441 -12.92 22.90 13.94
N THR A 442 -12.70 21.96 13.03
CA THR A 442 -13.02 20.54 13.19
C THR A 442 -12.01 19.93 14.18
N GLU A 443 -12.43 19.73 15.43
CA GLU A 443 -11.61 19.09 16.47
C GLU A 443 -12.22 17.76 16.94
N LEU A 444 -11.38 16.82 17.37
CA LEU A 444 -11.78 15.64 18.12
C LEU A 444 -11.44 15.85 19.61
N GLU A 445 -12.45 15.95 20.48
CA GLU A 445 -12.21 15.83 21.93
C GLU A 445 -12.07 14.35 22.28
N ALA A 446 -10.81 13.90 22.39
CA ALA A 446 -10.46 12.51 22.65
C ALA A 446 -10.61 12.13 24.13
N THR A 447 -11.17 10.93 24.31
CA THR A 447 -11.41 10.24 25.57
C THR A 447 -10.50 9.03 25.76
N SER A 448 -9.92 8.49 24.67
CA SER A 448 -8.89 7.46 24.69
C SER A 448 -7.90 7.64 23.54
N MET A 449 -6.73 7.02 23.68
CA MET A 449 -5.69 6.93 22.65
C MET A 449 -5.02 5.55 22.76
N THR A 450 -4.81 4.88 21.63
CA THR A 450 -4.03 3.64 21.51
C THR A 450 -2.94 3.83 20.47
N VAL A 451 -1.67 3.79 20.87
CA VAL A 451 -0.54 3.76 19.92
C VAL A 451 -0.48 2.37 19.28
N THR A 452 -0.51 2.32 17.95
CA THR A 452 -0.42 1.09 17.14
C THR A 452 0.95 0.91 16.52
N GLY A 453 1.75 1.97 16.37
CA GLY A 453 3.12 1.89 15.88
C GLY A 453 3.83 3.25 15.86
N THR A 454 4.86 3.35 15.01
CA THR A 454 5.56 4.61 14.70
C THR A 454 5.81 4.70 13.21
N GLY A 455 5.63 5.88 12.61
CA GLY A 455 5.70 6.09 11.16
C GLY A 455 6.50 7.33 10.78
N PRO A 456 6.86 7.48 9.49
CA PRO A 456 7.41 8.72 8.97
C PRO A 456 6.38 9.85 9.06
N LEU A 457 6.86 11.10 9.12
CA LEU A 457 5.98 12.26 8.95
C LEU A 457 5.55 12.39 7.48
N PRO A 458 4.34 12.87 7.20
CA PRO A 458 3.87 13.14 5.84
C PRO A 458 4.70 14.25 5.20
N THR A 459 4.87 14.18 3.88
CA THR A 459 5.38 15.31 3.08
C THR A 459 4.32 16.43 3.11
N PRO A 460 4.69 17.68 3.45
CA PRO A 460 3.74 18.80 3.43
C PRO A 460 3.34 19.16 1.99
N ASP A 461 2.05 19.46 1.78
CA ASP A 461 1.52 19.90 0.49
C ASP A 461 1.87 21.37 0.21
N TYR A 462 2.17 21.71 -1.05
CA TYR A 462 2.45 23.11 -1.41
C TYR A 462 1.15 23.93 -1.50
N ALA A 463 1.13 25.09 -0.85
CA ALA A 463 0.00 26.02 -0.87
C ALA A 463 0.46 27.47 -1.06
N THR A 464 -0.47 28.34 -1.47
CA THR A 464 -0.29 29.81 -1.46
C THR A 464 -1.27 30.47 -0.48
N PRO A 465 -1.00 31.70 -0.01
CA PRO A 465 -1.95 32.43 0.83
C PRO A 465 -3.33 32.57 0.20
N SER A 466 -3.41 32.75 -1.12
CA SER A 466 -4.68 32.83 -1.88
C SER A 466 -5.52 31.55 -1.82
N ASP A 467 -4.89 30.38 -1.78
CA ASP A 467 -5.62 29.10 -1.74
C ASP A 467 -6.38 28.94 -0.41
N ILE A 468 -5.85 29.53 0.67
CA ILE A 468 -6.48 29.53 1.99
C ILE A 468 -7.44 30.72 2.16
N THR A 469 -6.97 31.95 1.92
CA THR A 469 -7.75 33.16 2.28
C THR A 469 -8.83 33.54 1.26
N ILE A 470 -8.77 33.02 0.02
CA ILE A 470 -9.72 33.36 -1.06
C ILE A 470 -10.49 32.15 -1.56
N VAL A 471 -9.83 31.01 -1.82
CA VAL A 471 -10.50 29.82 -2.40
C VAL A 471 -11.36 29.06 -1.37
N GLY A 472 -11.10 29.28 -0.08
CA GLY A 472 -11.91 28.79 1.04
C GLY A 472 -11.13 27.83 1.92
N GLY A 473 -10.43 28.36 2.92
CA GLY A 473 -9.54 27.63 3.82
C GLY A 473 -10.17 26.43 4.55
N GLU A 474 -11.49 26.31 4.59
CA GLU A 474 -12.24 25.12 5.03
C GLU A 474 -11.79 23.82 4.31
N TYR A 475 -11.32 23.97 3.07
CA TYR A 475 -10.72 22.88 2.28
C TYR A 475 -9.32 22.49 2.80
N TRP A 476 -8.58 23.46 3.32
CA TRP A 476 -7.22 23.33 3.84
C TRP A 476 -7.18 23.08 5.35
N GLU A 477 -8.29 23.05 6.06
CA GLU A 477 -8.28 22.97 7.52
C GLU A 477 -7.51 21.74 8.04
N GLY A 478 -6.60 21.98 8.98
CA GLY A 478 -5.67 21.01 9.53
C GLY A 478 -4.52 20.59 8.61
N HIS A 479 -4.48 21.01 7.34
CA HIS A 479 -3.47 20.54 6.38
C HIS A 479 -2.06 20.90 6.81
N TYR A 480 -1.20 19.89 6.80
CA TYR A 480 0.24 20.09 6.85
C TYR A 480 0.72 20.60 5.49
N VAL A 481 1.05 21.89 5.44
CA VAL A 481 1.40 22.62 4.22
C VAL A 481 2.81 23.20 4.30
N THR A 482 3.35 23.53 3.13
CA THR A 482 4.55 24.34 2.97
C THR A 482 4.33 25.46 1.95
N MET A 483 4.93 26.62 2.20
CA MET A 483 4.87 27.81 1.34
C MET A 483 6.24 28.48 1.28
N SER A 484 6.51 29.25 0.22
CA SER A 484 7.77 29.94 -0.03
C SER A 484 7.53 31.28 -0.74
N GLY A 485 8.41 32.26 -0.56
CA GLY A 485 8.26 33.60 -1.15
C GLY A 485 7.22 34.49 -0.46
N LEU A 486 6.83 34.16 0.78
CA LEU A 486 5.88 34.94 1.55
C LEU A 486 6.50 36.26 2.01
N THR A 487 5.82 37.37 1.77
CA THR A 487 6.28 38.70 2.20
C THR A 487 5.58 39.10 3.50
N VAL A 488 6.34 39.40 4.55
CA VAL A 488 5.77 39.91 5.81
C VAL A 488 5.16 41.30 5.59
N VAL A 489 3.86 41.46 5.87
CA VAL A 489 3.10 42.70 5.72
C VAL A 489 2.99 43.44 7.05
N SER A 490 2.79 42.72 8.16
CA SER A 490 2.63 43.30 9.49
C SER A 490 3.16 42.37 10.59
N ASN A 491 3.82 42.93 11.61
CA ASN A 491 4.12 42.23 12.86
C ASN A 491 3.45 42.91 14.07
N ALA A 492 2.38 43.70 13.84
CA ALA A 492 1.68 44.44 14.88
C ALA A 492 1.04 43.54 15.95
N ASN A 493 0.64 42.32 15.57
CA ASN A 493 0.03 41.35 16.47
C ASN A 493 1.07 40.62 17.35
N TYR A 494 2.33 40.52 16.91
CA TYR A 494 3.36 39.65 17.51
C TYR A 494 3.55 39.90 19.02
N ALA A 495 3.59 41.17 19.43
CA ALA A 495 3.79 41.55 20.83
C ALA A 495 2.60 41.27 21.76
N GLN A 496 1.44 40.89 21.22
CA GLN A 496 0.22 40.58 21.99
C GLN A 496 -0.26 39.13 21.79
N TYR A 497 -0.07 38.56 20.62
CA TYR A 497 -0.62 37.26 20.20
C TYR A 497 0.43 36.29 19.64
N GLY A 498 1.69 36.70 19.43
CA GLY A 498 2.70 35.83 18.80
C GLY A 498 2.57 35.66 17.28
N GLU A 499 1.64 36.38 16.65
CA GLU A 499 1.32 36.31 15.22
C GLU A 499 2.08 37.33 14.35
N ILE A 500 2.33 37.00 13.09
CA ILE A 500 2.62 37.96 12.00
C ILE A 500 1.64 37.78 10.83
N GLU A 501 1.46 38.81 10.02
CA GLU A 501 0.64 38.84 8.81
C GLU A 501 1.55 38.84 7.58
N VAL A 502 1.30 37.95 6.62
CA VAL A 502 1.98 37.88 5.33
C VAL A 502 1.06 38.33 4.19
N ASP A 503 1.55 38.31 2.96
CA ASP A 503 0.75 38.63 1.77
C ASP A 503 -0.47 37.69 1.61
N GLY A 504 -1.49 38.16 0.89
CA GLY A 504 -2.80 37.52 0.87
C GLY A 504 -3.63 37.62 2.17
N GLY A 505 -3.09 38.24 3.23
CA GLY A 505 -3.77 38.42 4.52
C GLY A 505 -3.82 37.15 5.37
N LEU A 506 -2.93 36.20 5.10
CA LEU A 506 -2.73 35.00 5.91
C LEU A 506 -1.90 35.37 7.16
N LEU A 507 -2.20 34.74 8.30
CA LEU A 507 -1.40 34.86 9.51
C LEU A 507 -0.44 33.68 9.64
N ILE A 508 0.73 33.90 10.25
CA ILE A 508 1.58 32.84 10.81
C ILE A 508 1.55 33.01 12.32
N ASP A 509 1.16 31.96 13.05
CA ASP A 509 0.94 32.00 14.50
C ASP A 509 1.92 31.07 15.21
N GLY A 510 2.90 31.67 15.90
CA GLY A 510 3.89 30.93 16.67
C GLY A 510 3.49 30.68 18.12
N SER A 511 2.31 31.13 18.57
CA SER A 511 1.98 31.15 20.00
C SER A 511 1.67 29.76 20.57
N ASP A 512 0.83 28.96 19.90
CA ASP A 512 0.38 27.64 20.35
C ASP A 512 1.55 26.68 20.64
N LEU A 513 2.60 26.73 19.81
CA LEU A 513 3.80 25.88 19.91
C LEU A 513 5.07 26.64 20.31
N SER A 514 4.93 27.90 20.76
CA SER A 514 6.03 28.77 21.24
C SER A 514 7.18 28.99 20.22
N VAL A 515 6.86 29.00 18.93
CA VAL A 515 7.77 29.31 17.83
C VAL A 515 8.02 30.82 17.76
N PRO A 516 9.26 31.32 17.88
CA PRO A 516 9.54 32.75 17.79
C PRO A 516 9.43 33.26 16.35
N LEU A 517 8.68 34.35 16.14
CA LEU A 517 8.53 35.02 14.85
C LEU A 517 9.15 36.44 14.91
N PRO A 518 10.49 36.57 14.90
CA PRO A 518 11.18 37.85 15.05
C PRO A 518 11.12 38.79 13.82
N PHE A 519 10.37 38.40 12.79
CA PHE A 519 10.36 39.00 11.46
C PHE A 519 9.69 40.38 11.43
N VAL A 520 10.04 41.19 10.42
CA VAL A 520 9.58 42.57 10.26
C VAL A 520 8.98 42.81 8.85
N PRO A 521 8.09 43.81 8.68
CA PRO A 521 7.49 44.09 7.39
C PRO A 521 8.52 44.33 6.28
N GLY A 522 8.43 43.53 5.21
CA GLY A 522 9.37 43.50 4.09
C GLY A 522 10.36 42.32 4.09
N ASP A 523 10.40 41.49 5.13
CA ASP A 523 11.12 40.21 5.11
C ASP A 523 10.44 39.21 4.15
N SER A 524 11.24 38.39 3.45
CA SER A 524 10.76 37.23 2.66
C SER A 524 10.99 35.95 3.45
N LEU A 525 10.03 35.03 3.45
CA LEU A 525 10.14 33.76 4.17
C LEU A 525 9.40 32.59 3.52
N SER A 526 9.83 31.39 3.89
CA SER A 526 9.08 30.14 3.78
C SER A 526 8.46 29.78 5.13
N VAL A 527 7.33 29.07 5.09
CA VAL A 527 6.70 28.46 6.27
C VAL A 527 6.27 27.04 5.97
N THR A 528 6.48 26.14 6.92
CA THR A 528 5.86 24.81 7.01
C THR A 528 5.05 24.74 8.29
N GLY A 529 3.91 24.05 8.29
CA GLY A 529 3.04 23.97 9.47
C GLY A 529 1.62 23.53 9.11
N VAL A 530 0.70 23.63 10.07
CA VAL A 530 -0.71 23.28 9.86
C VAL A 530 -1.59 24.50 9.66
N VAL A 531 -2.51 24.42 8.70
CA VAL A 531 -3.53 25.45 8.48
C VAL A 531 -4.63 25.34 9.52
N THR A 532 -5.04 26.46 10.13
CA THR A 532 -6.13 26.50 11.11
C THR A 532 -6.92 27.80 11.02
N TYR A 533 -8.13 27.81 11.56
CA TYR A 533 -8.98 29.00 11.67
C TYR A 533 -9.23 29.35 13.14
N ALA A 534 -9.04 30.63 13.48
CA ALA A 534 -9.37 31.15 14.80
C ALA A 534 -9.71 32.64 14.72
N PHE A 535 -10.57 33.13 15.62
CA PHE A 535 -10.88 34.56 15.75
C PHE A 535 -11.26 35.27 14.42
N SER A 536 -11.88 34.53 13.51
CA SER A 536 -12.25 34.97 12.14
C SER A 536 -11.09 35.25 11.17
N ALA A 537 -9.94 34.59 11.34
CA ALA A 537 -8.81 34.63 10.41
C ALA A 537 -8.14 33.25 10.25
N TRP A 538 -7.62 32.99 9.05
CA TRP A 538 -6.80 31.82 8.73
C TRP A 538 -5.35 32.01 9.19
N ARG A 539 -4.74 30.93 9.68
CA ARG A 539 -3.37 30.85 10.20
C ARG A 539 -2.64 29.66 9.61
N VAL A 540 -1.31 29.75 9.55
CA VAL A 540 -0.41 28.59 9.57
C VAL A 540 0.30 28.54 10.91
N VAL A 541 0.26 27.39 11.59
CA VAL A 541 0.94 27.13 12.86
C VAL A 541 2.18 26.26 12.59
N PRO A 542 3.40 26.83 12.58
CA PRO A 542 4.64 26.06 12.56
C PRO A 542 4.82 25.27 13.88
N PHE A 543 5.52 24.15 13.82
CA PHE A 543 5.77 23.29 14.98
C PHE A 543 7.10 23.61 15.68
N TYR A 544 8.08 24.09 14.91
CA TYR A 544 9.44 24.37 15.36
C TYR A 544 9.98 25.69 14.78
N PRO A 545 10.99 26.31 15.40
CA PRO A 545 11.71 27.45 14.83
C PRO A 545 12.47 27.16 13.54
N ALA A 546 12.57 25.89 13.11
CA ALA A 546 13.15 25.49 11.83
C ALA A 546 12.12 25.53 10.69
N ASP A 547 10.82 25.58 11.01
CA ASP A 547 9.74 25.52 10.03
C ASP A 547 9.40 26.91 9.45
N VAL A 548 10.06 27.98 9.93
CA VAL A 548 9.94 29.35 9.39
C VAL A 548 11.34 29.84 9.02
N VAL A 549 11.59 30.01 7.73
CA VAL A 549 12.94 30.25 7.18
C VAL A 549 12.97 31.56 6.41
N LEU A 550 13.91 32.44 6.74
CA LEU A 550 14.15 33.68 5.98
C LEU A 550 14.86 33.37 4.64
N GLU A 551 14.39 33.99 3.56
CA GLU A 551 14.85 33.77 2.17
C GLU A 551 15.78 34.88 1.63
#